data_AF-A0A0H5QJN0-F1
#
_entry.id   AF-A0A0H5QJN0-F1
#
_cell.length_a   1.000
_cell.length_b   1.000
_cell.length_c   1.000
_cell.angle_alpha   90.00
_cell.angle_beta   90.00
_cell.angle_gamma   90.00
#
_symmetry.space_group_name_H-M   'P 1'
#
loop_
_entity.id
_entity.type
_entity.pdbx_description
1 polymer ?
#
loop_
_entity_poly.entity_id
_entity_poly.type
_entity_poly.pdbx_seq_one_letter_code
_entity_poly.pdbx_strand_id
1 'polypeptide(L)'
;NRFHLYSGKYGARYAVLLLNMVKAFPNAEVMELVTRFVCLTEPGRLDGNLATATATLGRISPGLAEHLTRICTRSLLESVAGRGAKGLPMCLDSSAIINRWMEHGFVGFLNEDCCDYIWDQSMLFGWHIIQDIVIIIIDLLREPIFKAKTIAELDQVMNVDIGDITLSQLQRSFKANLDSEMAKPVPPHLIIG
;
A
#
# COMPACT_ATOMS: atom_id res chain seq x y z
N ASN A 1 -1.47 17.55 24.96
CA ASN A 1 -1.83 16.28 25.65
C ASN A 1 -2.18 15.08 24.75
N ARG A 2 -2.27 15.18 23.41
CA ARG A 2 -2.47 14.00 22.54
C ARG A 2 -1.19 13.17 22.28
N PHE A 3 -0.01 13.76 22.49
CA PHE A 3 1.29 13.13 22.24
C PHE A 3 1.58 11.89 23.09
N HIS A 4 1.20 11.89 24.36
CA HIS A 4 1.48 10.76 25.26
C HIS A 4 0.64 9.52 24.94
N LEU A 5 -0.55 9.67 24.35
CA LEU A 5 -1.45 8.55 24.03
C LEU A 5 -0.96 7.68 22.86
N TYR A 6 -0.21 8.25 21.91
CA TYR A 6 0.26 7.51 20.73
C TYR A 6 1.66 6.88 20.91
N SER A 7 2.47 7.40 21.84
CA SER A 7 3.83 6.94 22.10
C SER A 7 3.92 5.50 22.65
N GLY A 8 2.90 5.01 23.36
CA GLY A 8 2.94 3.70 24.02
C GLY A 8 2.68 2.50 23.11
N LYS A 9 1.80 2.63 22.11
CA LYS A 9 1.37 1.50 21.24
C LYS A 9 1.96 1.58 19.82
N TYR A 10 2.36 2.77 19.38
CA TYR A 10 2.83 3.03 18.01
C TYR A 10 4.15 3.83 17.98
N GLY A 11 4.86 3.95 19.11
CA GLY A 11 5.99 4.89 19.27
C GLY A 11 7.09 4.76 18.23
N ALA A 12 7.50 3.55 17.86
CA ALA A 12 8.51 3.33 16.82
C ALA A 12 8.00 3.69 15.42
N ARG A 13 6.74 3.37 15.09
CA ARG A 13 6.09 3.71 13.83
C ARG A 13 5.97 5.23 13.67
N TYR A 14 5.50 5.89 14.73
CA TYR A 14 5.42 7.34 14.83
C TYR A 14 6.77 8.01 14.64
N ALA A 15 7.83 7.50 15.26
CA ALA A 15 9.16 8.10 15.17
C ALA A 15 9.71 8.05 13.74
N VAL A 16 9.57 6.92 13.05
CA VAL A 16 10.02 6.77 11.65
C VAL A 16 9.24 7.69 10.72
N LEU A 17 7.91 7.72 10.83
CA LEU A 17 7.07 8.60 10.00
C LEU A 17 7.32 10.08 10.30
N LEU A 18 7.39 10.45 11.58
CA LEU A 18 7.65 11.82 12.03
C LEU A 18 9.00 12.33 11.51
N LEU A 19 10.07 11.55 11.65
CA LEU A 19 11.40 11.96 11.18
C LEU A 19 11.43 12.19 9.67
N ASN A 20 10.79 11.32 8.88
CA ASN A 20 10.77 11.48 7.43
C ASN A 20 9.83 12.61 7.00
N MET A 21 8.66 12.78 7.64
CA MET A 21 7.77 13.90 7.35
C MET A 21 8.35 15.26 7.75
N VAL A 22 9.15 15.34 8.83
CA VAL A 22 9.88 16.58 9.18
C VAL A 22 10.90 16.94 8.11
N LYS A 23 11.58 15.95 7.53
CA LYS A 23 12.55 16.18 6.44
C LYS A 23 11.86 16.62 5.15
N ALA A 24 10.80 15.92 4.75
CA ALA A 24 10.05 16.20 3.53
C ALA A 24 9.29 17.54 3.61
N PHE A 25 8.73 17.86 4.78
CA PHE A 25 7.88 19.03 4.99
C PHE A 25 8.37 19.90 6.15
N PRO A 26 9.56 20.53 6.06
CA PRO A 26 10.18 21.23 7.18
C PRO A 26 9.39 22.46 7.66
N ASN A 27 8.51 22.99 6.80
CA ASN A 27 7.70 24.18 7.07
C ASN A 27 6.22 23.87 7.34
N ALA A 28 5.81 22.60 7.30
CA ALA A 28 4.43 22.23 7.59
C ALA A 28 4.20 22.06 9.10
N GLU A 29 2.94 22.10 9.54
CA GLU A 29 2.57 21.65 10.89
C GLU A 29 2.69 20.11 10.96
N VAL A 30 3.93 19.61 11.01
CA VAL A 30 4.25 18.17 10.86
C VAL A 30 3.50 17.33 11.88
N MET A 31 3.25 17.86 13.08
CA MET A 31 2.45 17.16 14.09
C MET A 31 1.00 16.93 13.69
N GLU A 32 0.40 17.88 12.98
CA GLU A 32 -0.94 17.72 12.42
C GLU A 32 -0.91 16.70 11.28
N LEU A 33 0.10 16.75 10.41
CA LEU A 33 0.27 15.81 9.30
C LEU A 33 0.44 14.37 9.77
N VAL A 34 1.32 14.14 10.74
CA VAL A 34 1.55 12.81 11.34
C VAL A 34 0.30 12.32 12.06
N THR A 35 -0.44 13.21 12.73
CA THR A 35 -1.71 12.84 13.38
C THR A 35 -2.75 12.42 12.35
N ARG A 36 -2.89 13.17 11.25
CA ARG A 36 -3.80 12.82 10.14
C ARG A 36 -3.41 11.48 9.53
N PHE A 37 -2.13 11.27 9.24
CA PHE A 37 -1.60 10.01 8.72
C PHE A 37 -1.94 8.84 9.65
N VAL A 38 -1.66 8.98 10.94
CA VAL A 38 -1.92 7.90 11.90
C VAL A 38 -3.40 7.59 12.01
N CYS A 39 -4.26 8.62 12.04
CA CYS A 39 -5.70 8.42 12.06
C CYS A 39 -6.21 7.65 10.83
N LEU A 40 -5.49 7.67 9.71
CA LEU A 40 -5.85 6.95 8.48
C LEU A 40 -5.25 5.54 8.43
N THR A 41 -4.13 5.34 9.10
CA THR A 41 -3.57 4.01 9.38
C THR A 41 -4.12 3.38 10.66
N GLU A 42 -5.17 3.96 11.27
CA GLU A 42 -5.87 3.30 12.36
C GLU A 42 -6.43 1.97 11.87
N PRO A 43 -6.32 0.87 12.65
CA PRO A 43 -6.61 -0.48 12.18
C PRO A 43 -7.93 -0.60 11.39
N GLY A 44 -9.03 -0.01 11.88
CA GLY A 44 -10.32 -0.10 11.21
C GLY A 44 -10.44 0.67 9.87
N ARG A 45 -9.68 1.76 9.68
CA ARG A 45 -9.64 2.48 8.39
C ARG A 45 -8.68 1.83 7.42
N LEU A 46 -7.58 1.32 7.95
CA LEU A 46 -6.58 0.59 7.21
C LEU A 46 -7.15 -0.70 6.61
N ASP A 47 -7.94 -1.45 7.39
CA ASP A 47 -8.66 -2.64 6.93
C ASP A 47 -9.62 -2.30 5.78
N GLY A 48 -10.32 -1.16 5.86
CA GLY A 48 -11.20 -0.68 4.79
C GLY A 48 -10.45 -0.30 3.52
N ASN A 49 -9.33 0.42 3.65
CA ASN A 49 -8.47 0.77 2.53
C ASN A 49 -7.87 -0.47 1.85
N LEU A 50 -7.46 -1.45 2.65
CA LEU A 50 -6.93 -2.72 2.19
C LEU A 50 -7.97 -3.53 1.43
N ALA A 51 -9.19 -3.62 1.97
CA ALA A 51 -10.30 -4.30 1.29
C ALA A 51 -10.62 -3.65 -0.07
N THR A 52 -10.64 -2.33 -0.15
CA THR A 52 -10.87 -1.61 -1.41
C THR A 52 -9.73 -1.83 -2.41
N ALA A 53 -8.47 -1.77 -1.96
CA ALA A 53 -7.31 -2.02 -2.83
C ALA A 53 -7.35 -3.45 -3.40
N THR A 54 -7.59 -4.46 -2.56
CA THR A 54 -7.68 -5.87 -2.98
C THR A 54 -8.87 -6.10 -3.92
N ALA A 55 -10.04 -5.53 -3.63
CA ALA A 55 -11.21 -5.63 -4.49
C ALA A 55 -10.96 -4.97 -5.86
N THR A 56 -10.31 -3.82 -5.88
CA THR A 56 -9.98 -3.10 -7.11
C THR A 56 -8.92 -3.85 -7.93
N LEU A 57 -7.92 -4.43 -7.28
CA LEU A 57 -6.95 -5.31 -7.93
C LEU A 57 -7.65 -6.51 -8.58
N GLY A 58 -8.57 -7.17 -7.87
CA GLY A 58 -9.37 -8.28 -8.41
C GLY A 58 -10.21 -7.88 -9.62
N ARG A 59 -10.66 -6.63 -9.69
CA ARG A 59 -11.43 -6.09 -10.83
C ARG A 59 -10.55 -5.73 -12.03
N ILE A 60 -9.41 -5.07 -11.79
CA ILE A 60 -8.54 -4.52 -12.85
C ILE A 60 -7.59 -5.59 -13.40
N SER A 61 -7.11 -6.50 -12.56
CA SER A 61 -6.17 -7.55 -12.95
C SER A 61 -6.51 -8.88 -12.23
N PRO A 62 -7.61 -9.55 -12.63
CA PRO A 62 -8.09 -10.77 -11.97
C PRO A 62 -7.04 -11.88 -11.98
N GLY A 63 -6.27 -12.02 -13.06
CA GLY A 63 -5.19 -13.01 -13.15
C GLY A 63 -4.04 -12.76 -12.17
N LEU A 64 -3.75 -11.50 -11.85
CA LEU A 64 -2.73 -11.15 -10.86
C LEU A 64 -3.23 -11.44 -9.44
N ALA A 65 -4.48 -11.10 -9.15
CA ALA A 65 -5.13 -11.43 -7.87
C ALA A 65 -5.23 -12.96 -7.65
N GLU A 66 -5.58 -13.72 -8.69
CA GLU A 66 -5.62 -15.18 -8.63
C GLU A 66 -4.21 -15.76 -8.41
N HIS A 67 -3.21 -15.25 -9.11
CA HIS A 67 -1.83 -15.72 -8.97
C HIS A 67 -1.28 -15.48 -7.56
N LEU A 68 -1.50 -14.30 -6.98
CA LEU A 68 -1.16 -13.99 -5.59
C LEU A 68 -1.86 -14.96 -4.64
N THR A 69 -3.18 -15.13 -4.78
CA THR A 69 -3.98 -16.05 -3.97
C THR A 69 -3.45 -17.48 -4.05
N ARG A 70 -3.04 -17.92 -5.24
CA ARG A 70 -2.51 -19.27 -5.48
C ARG A 70 -1.18 -19.50 -4.78
N ILE A 71 -0.24 -18.53 -4.83
CA ILE A 71 1.05 -18.64 -4.13
C ILE A 71 0.82 -18.73 -2.61
N CYS A 72 -0.02 -17.84 -2.06
CA CYS A 72 -0.37 -17.83 -0.64
C CYS A 72 -1.03 -19.14 -0.18
N THR A 73 -2.00 -19.64 -0.95
CA THR A 73 -2.71 -20.89 -0.65
C THR A 73 -1.78 -22.09 -0.71
N ARG A 74 -0.90 -22.17 -1.71
CA ARG A 74 0.07 -23.25 -1.83
C ARG A 74 1.01 -23.29 -0.64
N SER A 75 1.54 -22.14 -0.23
CA SER A 75 2.41 -22.05 0.95
C SER A 75 1.69 -22.44 2.24
N LEU A 76 0.40 -22.10 2.36
CA LEU A 76 -0.41 -22.52 3.50
C LEU A 76 -0.52 -24.05 3.56
N LEU A 77 -0.84 -24.68 2.43
CA LEU A 77 -0.96 -26.15 2.33
C LEU A 77 0.38 -26.85 2.60
N GLU A 78 1.48 -26.35 2.04
CA GLU A 78 2.83 -26.89 2.27
C GLU A 78 3.24 -26.77 3.75
N SER A 79 2.93 -25.66 4.41
CA SER A 79 3.25 -25.49 5.83
C SER A 79 2.34 -26.29 6.77
N VAL A 80 1.07 -26.51 6.41
CA VAL A 80 0.17 -27.41 7.17
C VAL A 80 0.62 -28.87 7.02
N ALA A 81 1.01 -29.28 5.81
CA ALA A 81 1.52 -30.62 5.53
C ALA A 81 2.86 -30.89 6.23
N GLY A 82 3.75 -29.90 6.33
CA GLY A 82 5.08 -30.05 6.91
C GLY A 82 5.17 -30.01 8.43
N ARG A 83 4.16 -29.47 9.15
CA ARG A 83 4.26 -29.25 10.62
C ARG A 83 3.39 -30.13 11.49
N GLY A 84 2.44 -30.88 10.92
CA GLY A 84 1.34 -31.45 11.73
C GLY A 84 0.58 -30.34 12.47
N ALA A 85 -0.48 -30.67 13.19
CA ALA A 85 -1.46 -29.72 13.75
C ALA A 85 -0.94 -28.70 14.82
N LYS A 86 0.37 -28.45 14.95
CA LYS A 86 0.97 -27.61 16.00
C LYS A 86 1.65 -26.32 15.55
N GLY A 87 1.60 -25.96 14.27
CA GLY A 87 2.10 -24.68 13.80
C GLY A 87 1.17 -24.09 12.77
N LEU A 88 0.31 -23.15 13.17
CA LEU A 88 -0.38 -22.27 12.23
C LEU A 88 0.70 -21.58 11.38
N PRO A 89 0.74 -21.80 10.06
CA PRO A 89 1.65 -21.06 9.20
C PRO A 89 1.33 -19.57 9.36
N MET A 90 2.33 -18.71 9.54
CA MET A 90 2.13 -17.29 9.27
C MET A 90 1.85 -17.18 7.76
N CYS A 91 0.57 -17.17 7.42
CA CYS A 91 0.08 -16.90 6.09
C CYS A 91 0.51 -15.48 5.75
N LEU A 92 1.52 -15.33 4.88
CA LEU A 92 1.71 -14.09 4.14
C LEU A 92 0.55 -14.00 3.15
N ASP A 93 -0.59 -13.50 3.62
CA ASP A 93 -1.63 -13.02 2.72
C ASP A 93 -1.06 -11.79 1.99
N SER A 94 -1.29 -11.68 0.69
CA SER A 94 -1.03 -10.48 -0.10
C SER A 94 -1.53 -9.20 0.60
N SER A 95 -2.65 -9.31 1.33
CA SER A 95 -3.20 -8.25 2.15
C SER A 95 -2.25 -7.80 3.27
N ALA A 96 -1.53 -8.73 3.91
CA ALA A 96 -0.58 -8.41 4.97
C ALA A 96 0.66 -7.64 4.46
N ILE A 97 1.04 -7.87 3.20
CA ILE A 97 2.16 -7.14 2.58
C ILE A 97 1.74 -5.71 2.22
N ILE A 98 0.59 -5.56 1.57
CA ILE A 98 0.02 -4.25 1.23
C ILE A 98 -0.23 -3.43 2.51
N ASN A 99 -0.68 -4.10 3.56
CA ASN A 99 -0.87 -3.49 4.87
C ASN A 99 0.44 -2.87 5.39
N ARG A 100 1.57 -3.59 5.31
CA ARG A 100 2.89 -3.06 5.74
C ARG A 100 3.27 -1.79 4.99
N TRP A 101 3.04 -1.74 3.68
CA TRP A 101 3.34 -0.53 2.90
C TRP A 101 2.51 0.67 3.37
N MET A 102 1.21 0.48 3.54
CA MET A 102 0.31 1.54 3.99
C MET A 102 0.59 1.97 5.44
N GLU A 103 0.87 1.02 6.35
CA GLU A 103 1.23 1.30 7.75
C GLU A 103 2.46 2.20 7.87
N HIS A 104 3.43 2.04 6.97
CA HIS A 104 4.69 2.76 6.98
C HIS A 104 4.74 3.90 5.96
N GLY A 105 3.64 4.19 5.26
CA GLY A 105 3.60 5.22 4.22
C GLY A 105 4.67 4.99 3.14
N PHE A 106 4.98 3.72 2.85
CA PHE A 106 6.01 3.23 1.92
C PHE A 106 7.47 3.50 2.32
N VAL A 107 7.71 4.10 3.49
CA VAL A 107 9.06 4.33 4.02
C VAL A 107 9.76 2.99 4.27
N GLY A 108 10.98 2.88 3.75
CA GLY A 108 11.78 1.64 3.83
C GLY A 108 11.47 0.62 2.74
N PHE A 109 10.52 0.92 1.86
CA PHE A 109 10.19 0.11 0.68
C PHE A 109 10.53 0.85 -0.62
N LEU A 110 10.12 2.12 -0.73
CA LEU A 110 10.42 2.98 -1.87
C LEU A 110 11.59 3.93 -1.57
N ASN A 111 12.19 4.49 -2.62
CA ASN A 111 13.11 5.60 -2.48
C ASN A 111 12.41 6.87 -1.93
N GLU A 112 13.20 7.81 -1.42
CA GLU A 112 12.73 9.02 -0.75
C GLU A 112 11.85 9.90 -1.68
N ASP A 113 12.31 10.12 -2.91
CA ASP A 113 11.58 10.91 -3.91
C ASP A 113 10.18 10.34 -4.22
N CYS A 114 10.05 9.01 -4.31
CA CYS A 114 8.75 8.34 -4.48
C CYS A 114 7.87 8.52 -3.24
N CYS A 115 8.42 8.40 -2.03
CA CYS A 115 7.67 8.59 -0.79
C CYS A 115 7.14 10.04 -0.70
N ASP A 116 7.99 11.02 -0.97
CA ASP A 116 7.64 12.44 -0.96
C ASP A 116 6.52 12.73 -1.96
N TYR A 117 6.63 12.19 -3.17
CA TYR A 117 5.58 12.33 -4.18
C TYR A 117 4.24 11.71 -3.72
N ILE A 118 4.26 10.52 -3.15
CA ILE A 118 3.05 9.85 -2.62
C ILE A 118 2.39 10.72 -1.56
N TRP A 119 3.19 11.30 -0.66
CA TRP A 119 2.69 12.17 0.39
C TRP A 119 2.13 13.47 -0.17
N ASP A 120 2.81 14.10 -1.13
CA ASP A 120 2.31 15.28 -1.85
C ASP A 120 0.94 15.01 -2.49
N GLN A 121 0.81 13.91 -3.24
CA GLN A 121 -0.47 13.56 -3.87
C GLN A 121 -1.55 13.29 -2.83
N SER A 122 -1.19 12.64 -1.72
CA SER A 122 -2.10 12.38 -0.61
C SER A 122 -2.57 13.65 0.10
N MET A 123 -1.73 14.69 0.18
CA MET A 123 -2.13 15.99 0.73
C MET A 123 -3.01 16.77 -0.25
N LEU A 124 -2.73 16.67 -1.55
CA LEU A 124 -3.46 17.40 -2.60
C LEU A 124 -4.85 16.82 -2.85
N PHE A 125 -4.94 15.50 -3.03
CA PHE A 125 -6.19 14.82 -3.39
C PHE A 125 -6.90 14.22 -2.16
N GLY A 126 -6.20 14.13 -1.04
CA GLY A 126 -6.66 13.42 0.15
C GLY A 126 -6.13 11.98 0.18
N TRP A 127 -6.04 11.44 1.38
CA TRP A 127 -5.35 10.18 1.65
C TRP A 127 -6.03 8.92 1.12
N HIS A 128 -7.25 9.02 0.57
CA HIS A 128 -7.90 7.89 -0.09
C HIS A 128 -7.12 7.45 -1.35
N ILE A 129 -6.37 8.36 -1.96
CA ILE A 129 -5.50 8.10 -3.12
C ILE A 129 -4.43 7.04 -2.84
N ILE A 130 -4.14 6.74 -1.56
CA ILE A 130 -3.16 5.71 -1.19
C ILE A 130 -3.56 4.33 -1.73
N GLN A 131 -4.87 4.08 -1.88
CA GLN A 131 -5.39 2.84 -2.46
C GLN A 131 -5.02 2.72 -3.94
N ASP A 132 -5.15 3.81 -4.70
CA ASP A 132 -4.77 3.87 -6.11
C ASP A 132 -3.27 3.70 -6.29
N ILE A 133 -2.48 4.33 -5.40
CA ILE A 133 -1.02 4.23 -5.39
C ILE A 133 -0.58 2.79 -5.14
N VAL A 134 -1.20 2.07 -4.20
CA VAL A 134 -0.96 0.64 -3.98
C VAL A 134 -1.18 -0.15 -5.27
N ILE A 135 -2.30 0.09 -5.96
CA ILE A 135 -2.63 -0.63 -7.20
C ILE A 135 -1.61 -0.32 -8.29
N ILE A 136 -1.21 0.94 -8.44
CA ILE A 136 -0.18 1.37 -9.39
C ILE A 136 1.15 0.68 -9.12
N ILE A 137 1.57 0.61 -7.85
CA ILE A 137 2.81 -0.08 -7.46
C ILE A 137 2.73 -1.56 -7.79
N ILE A 138 1.61 -2.22 -7.46
CA ILE A 138 1.40 -3.64 -7.80
C ILE A 138 1.45 -3.85 -9.31
N ASP A 139 0.89 -2.92 -10.09
CA ASP A 139 0.93 -2.98 -11.54
C ASP A 139 2.33 -2.80 -12.12
N LEU A 140 3.13 -1.88 -11.54
CA LEU A 140 4.54 -1.71 -11.91
C LEU A 140 5.38 -2.95 -11.58
N LEU A 141 4.99 -3.69 -10.53
CA LEU A 141 5.61 -4.96 -10.14
C LEU A 141 4.95 -6.19 -10.78
N ARG A 142 4.02 -6.01 -11.73
CA ARG A 142 3.22 -7.09 -12.30
C ARG A 142 4.08 -8.24 -12.83
N GLU A 143 5.07 -7.93 -13.67
CA GLU A 143 5.96 -8.93 -14.27
C GLU A 143 6.74 -9.75 -13.23
N PRO A 144 7.48 -9.14 -12.29
CA PRO A 144 8.18 -9.91 -11.27
C PRO A 144 7.23 -10.68 -10.35
N ILE A 145 6.05 -10.15 -10.02
CA ILE A 145 5.04 -10.88 -9.24
C ILE A 145 4.56 -12.14 -10.00
N PHE A 146 4.29 -12.04 -11.31
CA PHE A 146 3.89 -13.22 -12.10
C PHE A 146 5.00 -14.28 -12.23
N LYS A 147 6.26 -13.83 -12.23
CA LYS A 147 7.42 -14.73 -12.27
C LYS A 147 7.61 -15.46 -10.95
N ALA A 148 7.35 -14.82 -9.81
CA ALA A 148 7.39 -15.48 -8.50
C ALA A 148 6.49 -16.72 -8.48
N LYS A 149 7.02 -17.82 -7.95
CA LYS A 149 6.33 -19.11 -7.77
C LYS A 149 6.22 -19.51 -6.30
N THR A 150 6.99 -18.87 -5.43
CA THR A 150 7.05 -19.13 -3.99
C THR A 150 6.77 -17.86 -3.19
N ILE A 151 6.44 -18.02 -1.91
CA ILE A 151 6.27 -16.88 -0.99
C ILE A 151 7.58 -16.14 -0.75
N ALA A 152 8.72 -16.83 -0.74
CA ALA A 152 10.02 -16.17 -0.57
C ALA A 152 10.35 -15.25 -1.75
N GLU A 153 10.09 -15.70 -2.99
CA GLU A 153 10.25 -14.85 -4.18
C GLU A 153 9.24 -13.70 -4.18
N LEU A 154 7.99 -13.94 -3.76
CA LEU A 154 7.01 -12.87 -3.65
C LEU A 154 7.40 -11.84 -2.58
N ASP A 155 7.89 -12.26 -1.43
CA ASP A 155 8.36 -11.37 -0.38
C ASP A 155 9.59 -10.58 -0.84
N GLN A 156 10.51 -11.19 -1.59
CA GLN A 156 11.63 -10.48 -2.24
C GLN A 156 11.11 -9.36 -3.16
N VAL A 157 10.17 -9.67 -4.07
CA VAL A 157 9.61 -8.67 -4.99
C VAL A 157 8.94 -7.53 -4.23
N MET A 158 8.17 -7.86 -3.20
CA MET A 158 7.31 -6.89 -2.53
C MET A 158 8.03 -6.09 -1.43
N ASN A 159 9.18 -6.52 -0.94
CA ASN A 159 9.93 -5.80 0.11
C ASN A 159 11.26 -5.24 -0.40
N VAL A 160 11.80 -5.76 -1.50
CA VAL A 160 13.11 -5.35 -2.02
C VAL A 160 12.98 -4.77 -3.42
N ASP A 161 12.44 -5.53 -4.38
CA ASP A 161 12.40 -5.10 -5.79
C ASP A 161 11.44 -3.91 -6.01
N ILE A 162 10.48 -3.70 -5.10
CA ILE A 162 9.69 -2.47 -5.00
C ILE A 162 10.57 -1.20 -4.97
N GLY A 163 11.76 -1.28 -4.39
CA GLY A 163 12.72 -0.17 -4.31
C GLY A 163 13.26 0.27 -5.68
N ASP A 164 13.17 -0.59 -6.70
CA ASP A 164 13.60 -0.28 -8.07
C ASP A 164 12.58 0.61 -8.82
N ILE A 165 11.40 0.85 -8.25
CA ILE A 165 10.42 1.77 -8.83
C ILE A 165 10.95 3.21 -8.74
N THR A 166 11.16 3.80 -9.91
CA THR A 166 11.60 5.19 -10.05
C THR A 166 10.43 6.17 -9.91
N LEU A 167 10.71 7.40 -9.46
CA LEU A 167 9.72 8.47 -9.38
C LEU A 167 9.02 8.70 -10.74
N SER A 168 9.78 8.68 -11.84
CA SER A 168 9.21 8.89 -13.17
C SER A 168 8.22 7.81 -13.60
N GLN A 169 8.44 6.55 -13.20
CA GLN A 169 7.48 5.47 -13.45
C GLN A 169 6.21 5.69 -12.64
N LEU A 170 6.35 5.99 -11.34
CA LEU A 170 5.22 6.22 -10.44
C LEU A 170 4.36 7.40 -10.91
N GLN A 171 4.98 8.54 -11.22
CA GLN A 171 4.29 9.74 -11.72
C GLN A 171 3.53 9.48 -13.02
N ARG A 172 4.17 8.77 -13.96
CA ARG A 172 3.55 8.44 -15.25
C ARG A 172 2.32 7.57 -15.07
N SER A 173 2.43 6.51 -14.29
CA SER A 173 1.30 5.59 -14.03
C SER A 173 0.19 6.27 -13.24
N PHE A 174 0.55 7.09 -12.26
CA PHE A 174 -0.43 7.86 -11.48
C PHE A 174 -1.21 8.85 -12.34
N LYS A 175 -0.51 9.62 -13.19
CA LYS A 175 -1.17 10.53 -14.14
C LYS A 175 -2.08 9.78 -15.11
N ALA A 176 -1.63 8.66 -15.66
CA ALA A 176 -2.45 7.85 -16.55
C ALA A 176 -3.73 7.32 -15.86
N ASN A 177 -3.64 6.95 -14.57
CA ASN A 177 -4.80 6.55 -13.79
C ASN A 177 -5.80 7.71 -13.61
N LEU A 178 -5.31 8.89 -13.22
CA LEU A 178 -6.15 10.09 -13.09
C LEU A 178 -6.83 10.46 -14.42
N ASP A 179 -6.09 10.48 -15.52
CA ASP A 179 -6.63 10.79 -16.85
C ASP A 179 -7.72 9.79 -17.25
N SER A 180 -7.55 8.51 -16.93
CA SER A 180 -8.56 7.47 -17.18
C SER A 180 -9.81 7.62 -16.30
N GLU A 181 -9.66 8.09 -15.07
CA GLU A 181 -10.80 8.35 -14.17
C GLU A 181 -11.62 9.55 -14.65
N MET A 182 -10.94 10.62 -15.07
CA MET A 182 -11.56 11.84 -15.59
C MET A 182 -12.21 11.63 -16.97
N ALA A 183 -11.77 10.63 -17.73
CA ALA A 183 -12.38 10.27 -19.01
C ALA A 183 -13.66 9.41 -18.88
N LYS A 184 -14.02 8.94 -17.67
CA LYS A 184 -15.27 8.19 -17.47
C LYS A 184 -16.46 9.14 -17.70
N PRO A 185 -17.40 8.82 -18.60
CA PRO A 185 -18.56 9.68 -18.84
C PRO A 185 -19.36 9.85 -17.55
N VAL A 186 -19.79 11.09 -17.28
CA VAL A 186 -20.65 11.39 -16.13
C VAL A 186 -21.90 10.51 -16.23
N PRO A 187 -22.22 9.73 -15.20
CA PRO A 187 -23.40 8.87 -15.23
C PRO A 187 -24.65 9.69 -15.56
N PRO A 188 -25.53 9.22 -16.45
CA PRO A 188 -26.68 10.01 -16.93
C PRO A 188 -27.66 10.44 -15.82
N HIS A 189 -27.59 9.82 -14.64
CA HIS A 189 -28.38 10.21 -13.46
C HIS A 189 -27.83 11.43 -12.69
N LEU A 190 -26.64 11.93 -13.03
CA LEU A 190 -26.04 13.14 -12.47
C LEU A 190 -26.11 14.34 -13.42
N ILE A 191 -26.72 14.16 -14.61
CA ILE A 191 -27.07 15.26 -15.50
C ILE A 191 -28.43 15.81 -15.05
N ILE A 192 -28.42 16.59 -13.96
CA ILE A 192 -29.57 17.43 -13.63
C ILE A 192 -29.38 18.73 -14.41
N GLY A 193 -30.01 18.80 -15.58
CA GLY A 193 -30.38 20.04 -16.25
C GLY A 193 -31.75 20.51 -15.80
#